data_AF-A0A1V8M3A2-F1
#
_entry.id   AF-A0A1V8M3A2-F1
#
_cell.length_a   1.000
_cell.length_b   1.000
_cell.length_c   1.000
_cell.angle_alpha   90.00
_cell.angle_beta   90.00
_cell.angle_gamma   90.00
#
_symmetry.space_group_name_H-M   'P 1'
#
loop_
_entity.id
_entity.type
_entity.pdbx_description
1 polymer ?
#
loop_
_entity_poly.entity_id
_entity_poly.type
_entity_poly.pdbx_seq_one_letter_code
_entity_poly.pdbx_strand_id
1 'polypeptide(L)' 'MFITHPPRLLLLTILLLSSAACSSVAPWERGNLAKPQMAIDPHPMQNSLRGHVYGSREAAGAISAGGGGGCGCY' A
#
# COMPACT_ATOMS: atom_id res chain seq x y z
N MET A 1 9.43 22.88 43.90
CA MET A 1 8.29 23.01 42.97
C MET A 1 8.40 21.86 41.98
N PHE A 2 7.48 20.91 42.10
CA PHE A 2 7.59 19.55 41.59
C PHE A 2 7.46 19.50 40.06
N ILE A 3 8.45 18.92 39.38
CA ILE A 3 8.34 18.50 37.97
C ILE A 3 7.57 17.17 37.98
N THR A 4 6.24 17.22 37.94
CA THR A 4 5.38 16.06 38.23
C THR A 4 5.00 15.16 37.05
N HIS A 5 5.36 15.43 35.79
CA HIS A 5 4.79 14.64 34.67
C HIS A 5 5.78 14.20 33.57
N PRO A 6 6.77 13.33 33.87
CA PRO A 6 7.62 12.71 32.85
C PRO A 6 6.86 11.89 31.78
N PRO A 7 5.75 11.15 32.06
CA PRO A 7 5.12 10.33 31.03
C PRO A 7 4.38 11.17 29.98
N ARG A 8 3.89 12.37 30.34
CA ARG A 8 3.17 13.26 29.41
C ARG A 8 4.11 13.84 28.36
N LEU A 9 5.32 14.23 28.75
CA LEU A 9 6.33 14.74 27.83
C LEU A 9 6.79 13.66 26.84
N LEU A 10 7.01 12.43 27.34
CA LEU A 10 7.38 11.27 26.55
C LEU A 10 6.29 10.91 25.51
N LEU A 11 5.01 10.91 25.93
CA LEU A 11 3.88 10.66 25.02
C LEU A 11 3.81 11.70 23.89
N LEU A 12 4.08 12.97 24.22
CA LEU A 12 4.04 14.07 23.27
C LEU A 12 5.17 13.95 22.23
N THR A 13 6.37 13.53 22.66
CA THR A 13 7.49 13.28 21.73
C THR A 13 7.24 12.11 20.79
N ILE A 14 6.59 11.03 21.27
CA ILE A 14 6.25 9.87 20.43
C ILE A 14 5.21 10.27 19.38
N LEU A 15 4.23 11.11 19.76
CA LEU A 15 3.20 11.60 18.86
C LEU A 15 3.75 12.52 17.75
N LEU A 16 4.79 13.32 18.04
CA LEU A 16 5.46 14.13 17.01
C LEU A 16 6.34 13.30 16.07
N LEU A 17 6.91 12.18 16.52
CA LEU A 17 7.74 11.33 15.67
C LEU A 17 6.91 10.49 14.69
N SER A 18 5.71 10.08 15.07
CA SER A 18 4.84 9.24 14.23
C SER A 18 4.23 10.00 13.05
N SER A 19 4.09 11.33 13.12
CA SER A 19 3.62 12.14 11.99
C SER A 19 4.65 12.26 10.85
N ALA A 20 5.94 12.06 11.13
CA ALA A 20 7.00 12.07 10.12
C ALA A 20 7.04 10.79 9.26
N ALA A 21 6.34 9.73 9.65
CA ALA A 21 6.32 8.46 8.91
C ALA A 21 5.41 8.49 7.66
N CYS A 22 4.55 9.49 7.52
CA CYS A 22 3.73 9.70 6.32
C CYS A 22 4.50 10.49 5.25
N SER A 23 5.50 9.87 4.61
CA SER A 23 6.17 10.46 3.45
C SER A 23 5.46 10.08 2.15
N SER A 24 5.15 11.09 1.32
CA SER A 24 4.66 10.89 -0.04
C SER A 24 5.76 10.29 -0.92
N VAL A 25 5.64 9.00 -1.27
CA VAL A 25 6.58 8.31 -2.19
C VAL A 25 6.07 8.43 -3.62
N ALA A 26 6.94 8.79 -4.55
CA ALA A 26 6.53 8.93 -5.95
C ALA A 26 6.13 7.57 -6.55
N PRO A 27 5.17 7.54 -7.51
CA PRO A 27 4.64 6.28 -8.06
C PRO A 27 5.71 5.32 -8.61
N TRP A 28 6.78 5.85 -9.20
CA TRP A 28 7.89 5.07 -9.79
C TRP A 28 8.88 4.54 -8.75
N GLU A 29 9.00 5.17 -7.58
CA GLU A 29 9.88 4.70 -6.50
C GLU A 29 9.33 3.44 -5.83
N ARG A 30 8.01 3.25 -5.88
CA ARG A 30 7.35 2.04 -5.37
C ARG A 30 7.87 0.76 -6.02
N GLY A 31 8.35 0.82 -7.26
CA GLY A 31 8.95 -0.36 -7.92
C GLY A 31 10.22 -0.88 -7.24
N ASN A 32 10.98 -0.01 -6.56
CA ASN A 32 12.20 -0.39 -5.83
C ASN A 32 11.93 -0.65 -4.34
N LEU A 33 10.93 0.02 -3.74
CA LEU A 33 10.56 -0.17 -2.34
C LEU A 33 9.62 -1.37 -2.10
N ALA A 34 8.81 -1.76 -3.08
CA ALA A 34 7.87 -2.87 -2.96
C ALA A 34 8.59 -4.21 -3.04
N LYS A 35 8.64 -4.92 -1.91
CA LYS A 35 9.21 -6.26 -1.84
C LYS A 35 8.23 -7.28 -2.45
N PRO A 36 8.68 -8.42 -3.00
CA PRO A 36 7.80 -9.43 -3.57
C PRO A 36 6.71 -9.92 -2.60
N GLN A 37 7.02 -10.03 -1.30
CA GLN A 37 6.06 -10.42 -0.26
C GLN A 37 5.01 -9.35 0.08
N MET A 38 5.14 -8.11 -0.43
CA MET A 38 4.16 -7.04 -0.26
C MET A 38 3.15 -7.00 -1.42
N ALA A 39 3.22 -7.97 -2.35
CA ALA A 39 2.27 -8.09 -3.43
C ALA A 39 0.86 -8.38 -2.87
N ILE A 40 -0.11 -7.55 -3.25
CA ILE A 40 -1.54 -7.75 -2.91
C ILE A 40 -2.06 -9.07 -3.52
N ASP A 41 -1.59 -9.40 -4.71
CA ASP A 41 -1.93 -10.64 -5.39
C ASP A 41 -0.68 -11.52 -5.51
N PRO A 42 -0.66 -12.72 -4.90
CA PRO A 42 0.50 -13.61 -4.97
C PRO A 42 0.68 -14.30 -6.34
N HIS A 43 -0.35 -14.31 -7.20
CA HIS A 43 -0.35 -15.01 -8.50
C HIS A 43 -0.97 -14.13 -9.61
N PRO A 44 -0.35 -12.99 -9.94
CA PRO A 44 -0.97 -11.94 -10.76
C PRO A 44 -1.38 -12.41 -12.15
N MET A 45 -0.58 -13.31 -12.76
CA MET A 45 -0.86 -13.92 -14.06
C MET A 45 -2.15 -14.75 -14.04
N GLN A 46 -2.36 -15.51 -12.96
CA GLN A 46 -3.55 -16.36 -12.82
C GLN A 46 -4.79 -15.50 -12.58
N ASN A 47 -4.65 -14.44 -11.78
CA ASN A 47 -5.73 -13.50 -11.52
C ASN A 47 -6.14 -12.72 -12.78
N SER A 48 -5.17 -12.24 -13.56
CA SER A 48 -5.42 -11.61 -14.87
C SER A 48 -6.16 -12.55 -15.82
N LEU A 49 -5.71 -13.80 -15.95
CA LEU A 49 -6.37 -14.79 -16.81
C LEU A 49 -7.83 -15.05 -16.37
N ARG A 50 -8.06 -15.20 -15.07
CA ARG A 50 -9.43 -15.38 -14.54
C ARG A 50 -10.30 -14.16 -14.82
N GLY A 51 -9.77 -12.95 -14.63
CA GLY A 51 -10.47 -11.70 -14.94
C GLY A 51 -10.87 -11.60 -16.42
N HIS A 52 -9.99 -11.98 -17.34
CA HIS A 52 -10.30 -12.05 -18.77
C HIS A 52 -11.41 -13.05 -19.09
N VAL A 53 -11.36 -14.26 -18.51
CA VAL A 53 -12.40 -15.29 -18.69
C VAL A 53 -13.74 -14.82 -18.13
N TYR A 54 -13.75 -14.20 -16.96
CA TYR A 54 -14.97 -13.74 -16.30
C TYR A 54 -15.59 -12.55 -17.05
N GLY A 55 -14.80 -11.54 -17.41
CA GLY A 55 -15.27 -10.40 -18.21
C GLY A 55 -15.84 -10.82 -19.56
N SER A 56 -15.22 -11.80 -20.22
CA SER A 56 -15.74 -12.38 -21.48
C SER A 56 -17.09 -13.06 -21.28
N ARG A 57 -17.31 -13.72 -20.13
CA ARG A 57 -18.56 -14.42 -19.83
C ARG A 57 -19.70 -13.48 -19.48
N GLU A 58 -19.41 -12.37 -18.82
CA GLU A 58 -20.44 -11.43 -18.35
C GLU A 58 -20.73 -10.31 -19.37
N ALA A 59 -20.08 -10.32 -20.54
CA ALA A 59 -20.04 -9.20 -21.47
C ALA A 59 -19.70 -7.86 -20.77
N ALA A 60 -18.98 -7.95 -19.65
CA ALA A 60 -18.56 -6.83 -18.85
C ALA A 60 -17.17 -6.38 -19.32
N GLY A 61 -17.01 -5.08 -19.54
CA GLY A 61 -15.69 -4.48 -19.80
C GLY A 61 -14.70 -4.84 -18.68
N ALA A 62 -13.42 -4.97 -19.05
CA ALA A 62 -12.35 -5.53 -18.22
C ALA A 62 -12.52 -5.28 -16.71
N ILE A 63 -12.63 -6.37 -15.93
CA ILE A 63 -12.49 -6.31 -14.48
C ILE A 63 -11.00 -6.12 -14.20
N SER A 64 -10.57 -4.86 -14.16
CA SER A 64 -9.20 -4.50 -13.80
C SER A 64 -9.01 -4.78 -12.31
N ALA A 65 -8.63 -6.01 -11.98
CA ALA A 65 -8.02 -6.30 -10.69
C ALA A 65 -6.69 -5.56 -10.68
N GLY A 66 -6.67 -4.36 -10.08
CA GLY A 66 -5.47 -3.54 -9.95
C GLY A 66 -4.33 -4.39 -9.41
N GLY A 67 -3.37 -4.71 -10.27
CA GLY A 67 -2.21 -5.52 -9.94
C GLY A 67 -1.46 -4.86 -8.79
N GLY A 68 -1.27 -5.61 -7.71
CA GLY A 68 -0.73 -5.12 -6.46
C GLY A 68 0.61 -4.38 -6.57
N GLY A 69 0.81 -3.43 -5.66
CA GLY A 69 2.10 -2.98 -5.14
C GLY A 69 3.07 -2.22 -6.05
N GLY A 70 2.91 -2.26 -7.38
CA GLY A 70 3.78 -1.62 -8.37
C GLY A 70 3.27 -0.27 -8.88
N CYS A 71 4.02 0.37 -9.79
CA CYS A 71 3.82 1.74 -10.29
C CYS A 71 2.45 2.06 -10.91
N GLY A 72 1.49 1.12 -10.94
CA GLY A 72 0.10 1.39 -11.27
C GLY A 72 -0.12 1.92 -12.69
N CYS A 73 0.88 1.83 -13.57
CA CYS A 73 0.70 2.09 -14.99
C CYS A 73 -0.04 0.90 -15.60
N TYR A 74 -1.36 0.90 -15.43
CA TYR A 74 -2.29 0.31 -16.37
C TYR A 74 -2.57 1.31 -17.50
#